data_AF-A0A855SCI0-F1
#
_entry.id   AF-A0A855SCI0-F1
#
_cell.length_a   1.000
_cell.length_b   1.000
_cell.length_c   1.000
_cell.angle_alpha   90.00
_cell.angle_beta   90.00
_cell.angle_gamma   90.00
#
_symmetry.space_group_name_H-M   'P 1'
#
loop_
_entity.id
_entity.type
_entity.pdbx_description
1 polymer ?
#
loop_
_entity_poly.entity_id
_entity_poly.type
_entity_poly.pdbx_seq_one_letter_code
_entity_poly.pdbx_strand_id
1 'polypeptide(L)'
;MINANDCAYNLNDILSKFESNGYSNFTDFAKDVIASNSDGKSIDLIIPMMAYNVILHKDLSGFNSSFFRIEVESISDLIKLASDANGSFISLNDMGLFCVYNDFDIFPLARVYTYQAPSIEIFTSAIKQARSLNIPFNNINLELLTDDKNADARISEHLNNLDNRFKKIKKFIEGKIHNTSVTGGIAIARRDNVCSNCARENPDQLENITATNFRSGLHISMEVCSTCLSSSAERNLILNSMFTNMELDKLLKDRQLSTSELREISNTIVKQYLQSDIITYASDTEDTITAITPSGFTLKLRLSTIKNYGYMILNSDGEELVRFDSAPDHPDKIEFMPHHVHNNVQEEEQIKKNAKRSSKKKRKELKQKIDITDSFLSGVLGIDYVSIENHLKRLSESV
;
A
#
# COMPACT_ATOMS: atom_id res chain seq x y z
N MET A 1 2.22 8.03 -4.14
CA MET A 1 2.43 6.76 -3.41
C MET A 1 2.39 7.10 -1.94
N ILE A 2 1.63 6.39 -1.12
CA ILE A 2 1.61 6.62 0.33
C ILE A 2 1.81 5.31 1.08
N ASN A 3 2.45 5.38 2.25
CA ASN A 3 2.41 4.28 3.20
C ASN A 3 1.02 4.26 3.82
N ALA A 4 0.36 3.10 3.75
CA ALA A 4 -1.00 2.94 4.25
C ALA A 4 -1.05 2.46 5.71
N ASN A 5 0.10 2.10 6.29
CA ASN A 5 0.25 1.85 7.72
C ASN A 5 1.69 2.16 8.17
N ASP A 6 1.81 2.97 9.21
CA ASP A 6 3.00 3.38 9.94
C ASP A 6 3.82 2.18 10.48
N CYS A 7 3.21 0.99 10.55
CA CYS A 7 3.88 -0.24 11.00
C CYS A 7 4.70 -0.91 9.89
N ALA A 8 4.33 -0.77 8.61
CA ALA A 8 5.17 -1.22 7.51
C ALA A 8 6.26 -0.19 7.29
N TYR A 9 7.49 -0.69 7.29
CA TYR A 9 8.72 0.07 7.44
C TYR A 9 9.08 0.44 8.86
N ASN A 10 8.43 -0.06 9.91
CA ASN A 10 8.76 0.34 11.29
C ASN A 10 8.96 1.85 11.25
N LEU A 11 7.91 2.63 10.98
CA LEU A 11 8.09 4.06 10.82
C LEU A 11 8.78 4.63 12.07
N ASN A 12 8.71 3.96 13.23
CA ASN A 12 9.59 4.19 14.37
C ASN A 12 11.07 3.82 14.17
N ASP A 13 11.51 2.88 13.35
CA ASP A 13 12.90 2.69 12.86
C ASP A 13 13.28 3.71 11.77
N ILE A 14 12.37 4.15 10.89
CA ILE A 14 12.65 5.29 10.00
C ILE A 14 12.78 6.57 10.84
N LEU A 15 11.79 6.88 11.69
CA LEU A 15 11.72 8.00 12.62
C LEU A 15 12.79 7.90 13.72
N SER A 16 13.12 6.72 14.26
CA SER A 16 14.22 6.57 15.22
C SER A 16 15.58 6.51 14.56
N LYS A 17 15.73 6.11 13.28
CA LYS A 17 16.97 6.40 12.51
C LYS A 17 17.06 7.88 12.16
N PHE A 18 15.93 8.56 12.01
CA PHE A 18 15.83 10.02 11.96
C PHE A 18 16.29 10.64 13.29
N GLU A 19 15.94 10.07 14.45
CA GLU A 19 16.33 10.55 15.79
C GLU A 19 17.73 10.11 16.24
N SER A 20 18.22 8.94 15.83
CA SER A 20 19.48 8.33 16.32
C SER A 20 20.68 8.54 15.39
N ASN A 21 20.46 8.77 14.09
CA ASN A 21 21.51 9.08 13.12
C ASN A 21 21.30 10.40 12.34
N GLY A 22 20.23 11.15 12.62
CA GLY A 22 20.07 12.56 12.21
C GLY A 22 20.26 12.85 10.72
N TYR A 23 19.16 13.14 10.02
CA TYR A 23 19.15 13.81 8.70
C TYR A 23 19.68 13.05 7.46
N SER A 24 20.27 11.86 7.56
CA SER A 24 20.83 11.17 6.37
C SER A 24 19.81 10.51 5.44
N ASN A 25 18.69 9.93 5.93
CA ASN A 25 17.90 9.02 5.07
C ASN A 25 17.02 9.69 4.00
N PHE A 26 16.36 10.82 4.30
CA PHE A 26 15.60 11.54 3.26
C PHE A 26 16.54 12.26 2.28
N THR A 27 17.66 12.79 2.78
CA THR A 27 18.68 13.36 1.93
C THR A 27 19.32 12.29 1.04
N ASP A 28 19.53 11.06 1.52
CA ASP A 28 20.04 9.95 0.70
C ASP A 28 19.04 9.53 -0.40
N PHE A 29 17.74 9.44 -0.11
CA PHE A 29 16.73 9.26 -1.18
C PHE A 29 16.75 10.42 -2.18
N ALA A 30 16.80 11.66 -1.68
CA ALA A 30 16.88 12.83 -2.55
C ALA A 30 18.15 12.80 -3.42
N LYS A 31 19.29 12.37 -2.87
CA LYS A 31 20.55 12.16 -3.60
C LYS A 31 20.39 11.11 -4.69
N ASP A 32 19.79 9.96 -4.39
CA ASP A 32 19.57 8.89 -5.36
C ASP A 32 18.66 9.36 -6.50
N VAL A 33 17.57 10.06 -6.18
CA VAL A 33 16.65 10.64 -7.17
C VAL A 33 17.39 11.68 -8.02
N ILE A 34 18.13 12.59 -7.39
CA ILE A 34 18.91 13.61 -8.10
C ILE A 34 19.93 12.95 -9.03
N ALA A 35 20.70 11.97 -8.54
CA ALA A 35 21.74 11.28 -9.30
C ALA A 35 21.18 10.45 -10.46
N SER A 36 20.00 9.86 -10.28
CA SER A 36 19.38 8.97 -11.28
C SER A 36 18.58 9.70 -12.36
N ASN A 37 18.41 11.02 -12.26
CA ASN A 37 17.59 11.80 -13.19
C ASN A 37 18.41 12.92 -13.87
N SER A 38 18.05 13.19 -15.13
CA SER A 38 18.76 14.12 -16.00
C SER A 38 18.37 15.59 -15.83
N ASP A 39 17.15 15.85 -15.36
CA ASP A 39 16.54 17.19 -15.35
C ASP A 39 15.82 17.48 -14.04
N GLY A 40 15.70 18.77 -13.71
CA GLY A 40 15.13 19.25 -12.47
C GLY A 40 13.64 18.94 -12.36
N LYS A 41 12.91 19.03 -13.47
CA LYS A 41 11.46 18.73 -13.51
C LYS A 41 11.15 17.28 -13.10
N SER A 42 11.91 16.31 -13.60
CA SER A 42 11.72 14.89 -13.25
C SER A 42 12.09 14.61 -11.80
N ILE A 43 13.16 15.24 -11.30
CA ILE A 43 13.55 15.15 -9.88
C ILE A 43 12.41 15.67 -8.99
N ASP A 44 11.93 16.87 -9.27
CA ASP A 44 10.90 17.53 -8.46
C ASP A 44 9.53 16.86 -8.56
N LEU A 45 9.27 16.07 -9.60
CA LEU A 45 8.08 15.23 -9.70
C LEU A 45 8.13 14.02 -8.74
N ILE A 46 9.31 13.43 -8.54
CA ILE A 46 9.50 12.20 -7.76
C ILE A 46 9.59 12.52 -6.26
N ILE A 47 10.29 13.59 -5.88
CA ILE A 47 10.51 13.97 -4.47
C ILE A 47 9.21 14.05 -3.64
N PRO A 48 8.13 14.71 -4.12
CA PRO A 48 6.83 14.75 -3.46
C PRO A 48 6.25 13.39 -3.11
N MET A 49 6.51 12.36 -3.94
CA MET A 49 5.95 11.02 -3.74
C MET A 49 6.35 10.40 -2.40
N MET A 50 7.52 10.74 -1.87
CA MET A 50 7.98 10.29 -0.55
C MET A 50 7.74 11.35 0.53
N ALA A 51 7.90 12.63 0.20
CA ALA A 51 7.73 13.75 1.13
C ALA A 51 6.32 13.81 1.75
N TYR A 52 5.28 13.27 1.08
CA TYR A 52 3.95 13.16 1.66
C TYR A 52 3.90 12.36 2.96
N ASN A 53 4.71 11.32 3.11
CA ASN A 53 4.73 10.53 4.34
C ASN A 53 5.24 11.38 5.51
N VAL A 54 6.19 12.28 5.27
CA VAL A 54 6.69 13.22 6.30
C VAL A 54 5.57 14.14 6.80
N ILE A 55 4.74 14.68 5.90
CA ILE A 55 3.59 15.52 6.28
C ILE A 55 2.53 14.71 7.03
N LEU A 56 2.26 13.47 6.61
CA LEU A 56 1.25 12.60 7.23
C LEU A 56 1.57 12.24 8.68
N HIS A 57 2.85 12.05 9.03
CA HIS A 57 3.26 11.63 10.38
C HIS A 57 3.48 12.78 11.38
N LYS A 58 3.08 14.01 11.01
CA LYS A 58 2.91 15.19 11.87
C LYS A 58 4.11 15.71 12.66
N ASP A 59 5.23 15.00 12.78
CA ASP A 59 6.43 15.59 13.39
C ASP A 59 7.20 16.47 12.38
N LEU A 60 6.55 17.57 11.99
CA LEU A 60 7.11 18.65 11.19
C LEU A 60 7.90 19.64 12.05
N SER A 61 8.11 19.37 13.34
CA SER A 61 8.77 20.32 14.25
C SER A 61 10.24 20.59 13.88
N GLY A 62 10.87 19.71 13.09
CA GLY A 62 12.18 19.92 12.46
C GLY A 62 12.13 20.45 11.02
N PHE A 63 10.94 20.59 10.42
CA PHE A 63 10.73 21.17 9.10
C PHE A 63 10.33 22.63 9.25
N ASN A 64 11.02 23.54 8.56
CA ASN A 64 10.62 24.94 8.50
C ASN A 64 9.20 25.01 7.93
N SER A 65 8.19 25.35 8.74
CA SER A 65 6.77 25.02 8.52
C SER A 65 6.14 25.57 7.24
N SER A 66 6.84 26.46 6.55
CA SER A 66 6.33 27.15 5.37
C SER A 66 6.84 26.59 4.03
N PHE A 67 7.92 25.79 4.03
CA PHE A 67 8.45 25.16 2.82
C PHE A 67 9.26 23.90 3.12
N PHE A 68 9.32 23.01 2.14
CA PHE A 68 10.01 21.74 2.20
C PHE A 68 11.45 21.89 1.69
N ARG A 69 12.42 22.01 2.61
CA ARG A 69 13.83 22.21 2.27
C ARG A 69 14.55 20.89 1.98
N ILE A 70 15.38 20.89 0.94
CA ILE A 70 16.15 19.73 0.48
C ILE A 70 17.60 20.19 0.26
N GLU A 71 18.55 19.56 0.93
CA GLU A 71 19.96 19.87 0.75
C GLU A 71 20.54 19.11 -0.46
N VAL A 72 21.35 19.82 -1.24
CA VAL A 72 22.02 19.29 -2.43
C VAL A 72 23.53 19.37 -2.18
N GLU A 73 24.24 18.27 -2.42
CA GLU A 73 25.68 18.18 -2.11
C GLU A 73 26.57 18.78 -3.21
N SER A 74 26.07 18.83 -4.45
CA SER A 74 26.86 19.28 -5.59
C SER A 74 26.23 20.49 -6.28
N ILE A 75 27.08 21.43 -6.70
CA ILE A 75 26.63 22.58 -7.48
C ILE A 75 26.07 22.16 -8.85
N SER A 76 26.62 21.09 -9.44
CA SER A 76 26.15 20.57 -10.72
C SER A 76 24.69 20.13 -10.64
N ASP A 77 24.33 19.46 -9.53
CA ASP A 77 22.97 19.02 -9.28
C ASP A 77 22.02 20.19 -9.01
N LEU A 78 22.48 21.19 -8.26
CA LEU A 78 21.68 22.39 -8.06
C LEU A 78 21.44 23.14 -9.38
N ILE A 79 22.44 23.24 -10.25
CA ILE A 79 22.31 23.88 -11.57
C ILE A 79 21.30 23.12 -12.45
N LYS A 80 21.34 21.78 -12.42
CA LYS A 80 20.35 20.91 -13.07
C LYS A 80 18.94 21.22 -12.56
N LEU A 81 18.74 21.32 -11.25
CA LEU A 81 17.46 21.70 -10.63
C LEU A 81 17.04 23.14 -11.01
N ALA A 82 17.94 24.10 -10.86
CA ALA A 82 17.67 25.52 -11.11
C ALA A 82 17.25 25.82 -12.55
N SER A 83 17.57 24.95 -13.51
CA SER A 83 17.20 25.11 -14.92
C SER A 83 15.69 24.98 -15.17
N ASP A 84 14.99 24.19 -14.36
CA ASP A 84 13.53 23.95 -14.48
C ASP A 84 12.72 24.57 -13.33
N ALA A 85 13.38 25.25 -12.38
CA ALA A 85 12.75 25.79 -11.19
C ALA A 85 11.86 27.00 -11.49
N ASN A 86 10.86 27.23 -10.64
CA ASN A 86 10.00 28.42 -10.73
C ASN A 86 10.76 29.71 -10.38
N GLY A 87 11.83 29.61 -9.58
CA GLY A 87 12.75 30.70 -9.32
C GLY A 87 14.05 30.22 -8.68
N SER A 88 15.13 30.97 -8.88
CA SER A 88 16.44 30.69 -8.30
C SER A 88 16.99 31.91 -7.57
N PHE A 89 17.77 31.68 -6.52
CA PHE A 89 18.22 32.71 -5.59
C PHE A 89 19.66 32.52 -5.13
N ILE A 90 20.28 33.64 -4.76
CA ILE A 90 21.63 33.69 -4.19
C ILE A 90 21.55 34.42 -2.85
N SER A 91 21.96 33.76 -1.77
CA SER A 91 22.23 34.40 -0.48
C SER A 91 23.72 34.68 -0.37
N LEU A 92 24.10 35.96 -0.45
CA LEU A 92 25.50 36.39 -0.33
C LEU A 92 26.04 36.19 1.09
N ASN A 93 25.20 36.42 2.11
CA ASN A 93 25.59 36.32 3.51
C ASN A 93 25.92 34.88 3.90
N ASP A 94 25.13 33.94 3.37
CA ASP A 94 25.29 32.54 3.70
C ASP A 94 26.17 31.82 2.68
N MET A 95 26.62 32.44 1.57
CA MET A 95 27.24 31.73 0.44
C MET A 95 26.34 30.59 -0.11
N GLY A 96 25.04 30.79 -0.03
CA GLY A 96 24.02 29.81 -0.42
C GLY A 96 23.46 30.09 -1.81
N LEU A 97 23.23 29.03 -2.57
CA LEU A 97 22.40 29.05 -3.78
C LEU A 97 21.18 28.17 -3.53
N PHE A 98 20.02 28.58 -4.01
CA PHE A 98 18.83 27.75 -3.91
C PHE A 98 17.86 27.99 -5.04
N CYS A 99 17.03 26.99 -5.32
CA CYS A 99 15.94 27.10 -6.27
C CYS A 99 14.64 26.57 -5.66
N VAL A 100 13.53 27.10 -6.18
CA VAL A 100 12.20 26.90 -5.62
C VAL A 100 11.29 26.30 -6.68
N TYR A 101 10.61 25.23 -6.30
CA TYR A 101 9.49 24.68 -7.03
C TYR A 101 8.21 24.88 -6.23
N ASN A 102 7.14 25.33 -6.88
CA ASN A 102 5.89 25.70 -6.21
C ASN A 102 4.65 25.16 -6.92
N ASP A 103 4.77 24.00 -7.56
CA ASP A 103 3.60 23.25 -8.00
C ASP A 103 2.85 22.71 -6.76
N PHE A 104 1.99 23.57 -6.21
CA PHE A 104 1.17 23.29 -5.02
C PHE A 104 0.09 22.25 -5.26
N ASP A 105 -0.21 22.07 -6.53
CA ASP A 105 -1.05 21.03 -7.05
C ASP A 105 -0.38 19.66 -6.75
N ILE A 106 0.90 19.51 -7.05
CA ILE A 106 1.65 18.27 -6.78
C ILE A 106 1.99 18.08 -5.29
N PHE A 107 2.32 19.14 -4.55
CA PHE A 107 2.73 19.07 -3.13
C PHE A 107 2.34 20.35 -2.38
N PRO A 108 1.73 20.30 -1.18
CA PRO A 108 1.15 21.49 -0.53
C PRO A 108 2.16 22.55 -0.09
N LEU A 109 3.45 22.21 -0.09
CA LEU A 109 4.55 23.11 0.28
C LEU A 109 5.44 23.40 -0.92
N ALA A 110 6.03 24.59 -0.94
CA ALA A 110 7.09 24.89 -1.88
C ALA A 110 8.32 24.04 -1.55
N ARG A 111 9.03 23.57 -2.56
CA ARG A 111 10.19 22.69 -2.42
C ARG A 111 11.43 23.51 -2.72
N VAL A 112 12.29 23.64 -1.73
CA VAL A 112 13.45 24.54 -1.77
C VAL A 112 14.72 23.70 -1.74
N TYR A 113 15.36 23.57 -2.90
CA TYR A 113 16.62 22.85 -3.03
C TYR A 113 17.76 23.82 -2.74
N THR A 114 18.60 23.51 -1.76
CA THR A 114 19.64 24.42 -1.26
C THR A 114 21.02 23.79 -1.40
N TYR A 115 21.97 24.55 -1.93
CA TYR A 115 23.39 24.24 -1.92
C TYR A 115 24.13 25.30 -1.11
N GLN A 116 24.95 24.84 -0.17
CA GLN A 116 25.78 25.69 0.66
C GLN A 116 27.23 25.57 0.20
N ALA A 117 27.80 26.64 -0.35
CA ALA A 117 29.18 26.60 -0.79
C ALA A 117 30.13 26.55 0.42
N PRO A 118 31.16 25.68 0.41
CA PRO A 118 32.10 25.56 1.52
C PRO A 118 33.14 26.68 1.54
N SER A 119 33.30 27.43 0.44
CA SER A 119 34.22 28.57 0.35
C SER A 119 33.74 29.61 -0.66
N ILE A 120 34.28 30.82 -0.57
CA ILE A 120 33.94 31.93 -1.46
C ILE A 120 34.40 31.69 -2.91
N GLU A 121 35.50 30.95 -3.10
CA GLU A 121 35.99 30.58 -4.43
C GLU A 121 34.99 29.65 -5.12
N ILE A 122 34.51 28.64 -4.41
CA ILE A 122 33.51 27.69 -4.93
C ILE A 122 32.18 28.42 -5.18
N PHE A 123 31.75 29.28 -4.26
CA PHE A 123 30.55 30.10 -4.42
C PHE A 123 30.63 31.01 -5.65
N THR A 124 31.75 31.69 -5.85
CA THR A 124 31.95 32.57 -7.02
C THR A 124 31.99 31.78 -8.32
N SER A 125 32.63 30.60 -8.32
CA SER A 125 32.65 29.70 -9.46
C SER A 125 31.24 29.18 -9.81
N ALA A 126 30.47 28.80 -8.79
CA ALA A 126 29.08 28.36 -8.92
C ALA A 126 28.19 29.41 -9.59
N ILE A 127 28.28 30.67 -9.12
CA ILE A 127 27.52 31.79 -9.71
C ILE A 127 27.94 32.01 -11.17
N LYS A 128 29.24 31.97 -11.48
CA LYS A 128 29.73 32.12 -12.87
C LYS A 128 29.20 31.01 -13.77
N GLN A 129 29.23 29.76 -13.31
CA GLN A 129 28.72 28.62 -14.05
C GLN A 129 27.22 28.76 -14.31
N ALA A 130 26.43 29.05 -13.28
CA ALA A 130 24.99 29.22 -13.44
C ALA A 130 24.62 30.39 -14.37
N ARG A 131 25.35 31.51 -14.31
CA ARG A 131 25.20 32.63 -15.25
C ARG A 131 25.56 32.25 -16.69
N SER A 132 26.59 31.42 -16.90
CA SER A 132 26.96 30.93 -18.23
C SER A 132 25.88 30.07 -18.88
N LEU A 133 25.02 29.46 -18.06
CA LEU A 133 23.86 28.69 -18.48
C LEU A 133 22.57 29.52 -18.51
N ASN A 134 22.67 30.85 -18.38
CA ASN A 134 21.57 31.80 -18.37
C ASN A 134 20.51 31.55 -17.28
N ILE A 135 20.90 30.97 -16.14
CA ILE A 135 19.99 30.79 -15.00
C ILE A 135 19.77 32.15 -14.34
N PRO A 136 18.52 32.67 -14.32
CA PRO A 136 18.23 33.94 -13.68
C PRO A 136 18.16 33.77 -12.17
N PHE A 137 18.76 34.70 -11.42
CA PHE A 137 18.72 34.69 -9.96
C PHE A 137 18.07 35.96 -9.41
N ASN A 138 17.33 35.82 -8.32
CA ASN A 138 16.70 36.93 -7.57
C ASN A 138 15.80 37.82 -8.44
N ASN A 139 15.21 37.27 -9.51
CA ASN A 139 14.34 37.98 -10.45
C ASN A 139 12.84 37.88 -10.10
N ILE A 140 12.50 37.00 -9.15
CA ILE A 140 11.14 36.74 -8.68
C ILE A 140 11.10 36.94 -7.17
N ASN A 141 9.96 37.36 -6.64
CA ASN A 141 9.78 37.50 -5.20
C ASN A 141 9.66 36.12 -4.54
N LEU A 142 10.59 35.82 -3.62
CA LEU A 142 10.63 34.56 -2.88
C LEU A 142 9.34 34.32 -2.09
N GLU A 143 8.80 35.34 -1.42
CA GLU A 143 7.57 35.23 -0.61
C GLU A 143 6.36 34.82 -1.46
N LEU A 144 6.32 35.24 -2.74
CA LEU A 144 5.26 34.84 -3.66
C LEU A 144 5.43 33.39 -4.14
N LEU A 145 6.68 32.92 -4.28
CA LEU A 145 6.94 31.55 -4.72
C LEU A 145 6.66 30.54 -3.60
N THR A 146 7.05 30.86 -2.37
CA THR A 146 6.85 29.95 -1.23
C THR A 146 5.44 30.01 -0.68
N ASP A 147 4.80 31.20 -0.79
CA ASP A 147 3.45 31.48 -0.30
C ASP A 147 3.22 30.97 1.13
N ASP A 148 4.19 31.30 1.99
CA ASP A 148 4.32 30.82 3.37
C ASP A 148 3.05 31.04 4.20
N LYS A 149 2.35 32.15 3.94
CA LYS A 149 1.16 32.58 4.69
C LYS A 149 -0.02 31.63 4.51
N ASN A 150 -0.07 30.90 3.40
CA ASN A 150 -1.16 29.99 3.05
C ASN A 150 -0.76 28.50 3.19
N ALA A 151 0.46 28.22 3.64
CA ALA A 151 1.00 26.86 3.75
C ALA A 151 0.13 25.95 4.62
N ASP A 152 -0.26 26.40 5.82
CA ASP A 152 -1.07 25.62 6.76
C ASP A 152 -2.45 25.24 6.18
N ALA A 153 -3.07 26.19 5.48
CA ALA A 153 -4.36 25.98 4.82
C ALA A 153 -4.23 24.95 3.68
N ARG A 154 -3.18 25.08 2.84
CA ARG A 154 -2.90 24.11 1.78
C ARG A 154 -2.60 22.73 2.34
N ILE A 155 -1.78 22.61 3.37
CA ILE A 155 -1.48 21.33 4.01
C ILE A 155 -2.78 20.68 4.49
N SER A 156 -3.61 21.44 5.22
CA SER A 156 -4.86 20.95 5.78
C SER A 156 -5.84 20.49 4.69
N GLU A 157 -6.00 21.30 3.64
CA GLU A 157 -6.83 20.94 2.48
C GLU A 157 -6.29 19.69 1.77
N HIS A 158 -4.99 19.63 1.54
CA HIS A 158 -4.35 18.53 0.84
C HIS A 158 -4.47 17.22 1.64
N LEU A 159 -4.24 17.26 2.95
CA LEU A 159 -4.41 16.10 3.82
C LEU A 159 -5.86 15.61 3.87
N ASN A 160 -6.83 16.52 3.96
CA ASN A 160 -8.25 16.16 3.90
C ASN A 160 -8.63 15.52 2.56
N ASN A 161 -8.11 16.05 1.44
CA ASN A 161 -8.32 15.48 0.12
C ASN A 161 -7.69 14.09 0.00
N LEU A 162 -6.46 13.90 0.52
CA LEU A 162 -5.80 12.60 0.55
C LEU A 162 -6.55 11.59 1.41
N ASP A 163 -7.03 11.95 2.59
CA ASP A 163 -7.77 11.03 3.45
C ASP A 163 -9.07 10.55 2.79
N ASN A 164 -9.83 11.46 2.17
CA ASN A 164 -10.99 11.08 1.40
C ASN A 164 -10.63 10.19 0.19
N ARG A 165 -9.56 10.55 -0.51
CA ARG A 165 -9.08 9.86 -1.71
C ARG A 165 -8.61 8.43 -1.42
N PHE A 166 -7.87 8.25 -0.34
CA PHE A 166 -7.23 7.00 0.03
C PHE A 166 -8.06 6.18 1.01
N LYS A 167 -9.21 6.67 1.49
CA LYS A 167 -10.08 5.98 2.44
C LYS A 167 -10.32 4.51 2.10
N LYS A 168 -10.69 4.22 0.85
CA LYS A 168 -10.96 2.84 0.37
C LYS A 168 -9.70 1.97 0.43
N ILE A 169 -8.56 2.48 -0.06
CA ILE A 169 -7.29 1.73 -0.08
C ILE A 169 -6.74 1.54 1.34
N LYS A 170 -6.78 2.57 2.19
CA LYS A 170 -6.38 2.49 3.60
C LYS A 170 -7.21 1.43 4.31
N LYS A 171 -8.55 1.46 4.17
CA LYS A 171 -9.43 0.42 4.74
C LYS A 171 -9.06 -0.98 4.24
N PHE A 172 -8.73 -1.14 2.95
CA PHE A 172 -8.29 -2.43 2.41
C PHE A 172 -6.99 -2.93 3.06
N ILE A 173 -5.98 -2.06 3.16
CA ILE A 173 -4.67 -2.41 3.72
C ILE A 173 -4.76 -2.64 5.23
N GLU A 174 -5.47 -1.79 5.96
CA GLU A 174 -5.77 -1.99 7.38
C GLU A 174 -6.47 -3.34 7.60
N GLY A 175 -7.47 -3.66 6.78
CA GLY A 175 -8.12 -4.96 6.83
C GLY A 175 -7.15 -6.12 6.59
N LYS A 176 -6.18 -5.98 5.67
CA LYS A 176 -5.09 -6.97 5.50
C LYS A 176 -4.26 -7.09 6.78
N ILE A 177 -3.87 -5.97 7.38
CA ILE A 177 -3.02 -5.97 8.57
C ILE A 177 -3.70 -6.67 9.75
N HIS A 178 -4.99 -6.43 9.96
CA HIS A 178 -5.71 -7.01 11.08
C HIS A 178 -6.00 -8.50 10.91
N ASN A 179 -6.11 -8.98 9.67
CA ASN A 179 -6.61 -10.33 9.38
C ASN A 179 -5.57 -11.29 8.80
N THR A 180 -4.38 -10.80 8.45
CA THR A 180 -3.35 -11.55 7.72
C THR A 180 -1.97 -11.34 8.35
N SER A 181 -0.93 -12.01 7.82
CA SER A 181 0.48 -11.74 8.15
C SER A 181 1.05 -10.41 7.65
N VAL A 182 0.27 -9.60 6.92
CA VAL A 182 0.71 -8.31 6.40
C VAL A 182 0.99 -7.36 7.55
N THR A 183 2.21 -6.82 7.61
CA THR A 183 2.60 -5.83 8.62
C THR A 183 2.52 -4.40 8.07
N GLY A 184 2.28 -4.26 6.77
CA GLY A 184 1.68 -3.07 6.16
C GLY A 184 1.90 -3.00 4.65
N GLY A 185 1.79 -1.82 4.05
CA GLY A 185 1.76 -1.76 2.60
C GLY A 185 1.82 -0.39 1.92
N ILE A 186 1.96 -0.47 0.60
CA ILE A 186 2.09 0.64 -0.33
C ILE A 186 0.77 0.80 -1.09
N ALA A 187 0.24 2.02 -1.11
CA ALA A 187 -0.89 2.40 -1.94
C ALA A 187 -0.45 3.26 -3.12
N ILE A 188 -0.77 2.80 -4.32
CA ILE A 188 -0.53 3.49 -5.59
C ILE A 188 -1.87 3.95 -6.15
N ALA A 189 -1.99 5.27 -6.31
CA ALA A 189 -3.18 5.87 -6.89
C ALA A 189 -2.79 7.13 -7.64
N ARG A 190 -3.55 7.46 -8.69
CA ARG A 190 -3.38 8.72 -9.42
C ARG A 190 -4.16 9.85 -8.75
N ARG A 191 -3.56 11.04 -8.76
CA ARG A 191 -4.14 12.26 -8.20
C ARG A 191 -5.46 12.67 -8.88
N ASP A 192 -5.51 12.57 -10.20
CA ASP A 192 -6.66 12.89 -11.05
C ASP A 192 -7.82 11.87 -10.95
N ASN A 193 -7.68 10.85 -10.09
CA ASN A 193 -8.71 9.84 -9.84
C ASN A 193 -9.17 9.08 -11.09
N VAL A 194 -8.24 8.82 -12.02
CA VAL A 194 -8.45 7.85 -13.11
C VAL A 194 -7.62 6.59 -12.89
N CYS A 195 -7.99 5.52 -13.58
CA CYS A 195 -7.33 4.22 -13.54
C CYS A 195 -5.82 4.35 -13.77
N SER A 196 -5.03 3.79 -12.86
CA SER A 196 -3.57 3.88 -12.90
C SER A 196 -2.95 3.21 -14.13
N ASN A 197 -3.69 2.28 -14.76
CA ASN A 197 -3.25 1.56 -15.95
C ASN A 197 -3.64 2.28 -17.25
N CYS A 198 -4.93 2.56 -17.46
CA CYS A 198 -5.42 3.07 -18.75
C CYS A 198 -5.54 4.59 -18.83
N ALA A 199 -5.47 5.30 -17.69
CA ALA A 199 -5.62 6.74 -17.55
C ALA A 199 -6.89 7.32 -18.21
N ARG A 200 -7.97 6.53 -18.30
CA ARG A 200 -9.22 6.90 -19.00
C ARG A 200 -10.49 6.74 -18.16
N GLU A 201 -10.61 5.63 -17.45
CA GLU A 201 -11.80 5.27 -16.67
C GLU A 201 -11.60 5.59 -15.19
N ASN A 202 -12.68 5.82 -14.44
CA ASN A 202 -12.60 5.93 -12.98
C ASN A 202 -12.18 4.58 -12.38
N PRO A 203 -11.30 4.57 -11.37
CA PRO A 203 -10.94 3.34 -10.68
C PRO A 203 -12.09 2.87 -9.78
N ASP A 204 -12.47 1.61 -9.91
CA ASP A 204 -13.46 0.94 -9.07
C ASP A 204 -12.93 -0.34 -8.41
N GLN A 205 -11.76 -0.82 -8.85
CA GLN A 205 -11.09 -2.03 -8.38
C GLN A 205 -9.69 -1.73 -7.82
N LEU A 206 -9.13 -2.72 -7.12
CA LEU A 206 -7.76 -2.70 -6.60
C LEU A 206 -6.96 -3.89 -7.16
N GLU A 207 -6.03 -3.60 -8.06
CA GLU A 207 -4.95 -4.52 -8.36
C GLU A 207 -4.05 -4.63 -7.14
N ASN A 208 -3.61 -5.83 -6.78
CA ASN A 208 -2.78 -5.97 -5.60
C ASN A 208 -1.84 -7.18 -5.66
N ILE A 209 -0.77 -7.10 -4.87
CA ILE A 209 0.17 -8.18 -4.60
C ILE A 209 0.49 -8.20 -3.11
N THR A 210 0.78 -9.40 -2.59
CA THR A 210 1.22 -9.57 -1.21
C THR A 210 2.42 -10.51 -1.19
N ALA A 211 3.53 -10.06 -0.60
CA ALA A 211 4.69 -10.89 -0.31
C ALA A 211 4.75 -11.16 1.20
N THR A 212 4.79 -12.43 1.61
CA THR A 212 4.79 -12.80 3.05
C THR A 212 5.58 -14.08 3.30
N ASN A 213 6.06 -14.23 4.54
CA ASN A 213 6.66 -15.45 5.09
C ASN A 213 5.81 -16.09 6.22
N PHE A 214 4.51 -15.76 6.28
CA PHE A 214 3.54 -16.12 7.34
C PHE A 214 3.74 -15.46 8.70
N ARG A 215 4.83 -14.71 8.91
CA ARG A 215 5.07 -13.92 10.13
C ARG A 215 5.02 -12.42 9.88
N SER A 216 5.45 -12.01 8.70
CA SER A 216 5.48 -10.63 8.24
C SER A 216 5.27 -10.60 6.74
N GLY A 217 4.62 -9.55 6.25
CA GLY A 217 4.39 -9.37 4.83
C GLY A 217 4.22 -7.91 4.42
N LEU A 218 4.55 -7.64 3.16
CA LEU A 218 4.35 -6.36 2.51
C LEU A 218 3.24 -6.50 1.47
N HIS A 219 2.27 -5.59 1.55
CA HIS A 219 1.20 -5.48 0.59
C HIS A 219 1.44 -4.30 -0.36
N ILE A 220 1.16 -4.46 -1.65
CA ILE A 220 1.20 -3.36 -2.61
C ILE A 220 -0.11 -3.38 -3.39
N SER A 221 -0.79 -2.25 -3.41
CA SER A 221 -2.07 -2.08 -4.10
C SER A 221 -2.03 -0.92 -5.07
N MET A 222 -2.78 -1.05 -6.16
CA MET A 222 -2.93 -0.04 -7.19
C MET A 222 -4.38 0.06 -7.63
N GLU A 223 -4.89 1.28 -7.71
CA GLU A 223 -6.24 1.53 -8.21
C GLU A 223 -6.34 1.40 -9.73
N VAL A 224 -7.30 0.58 -10.15
CA VAL A 224 -7.57 0.26 -11.55
C VAL A 224 -9.07 0.22 -11.82
N CYS A 225 -9.46 0.38 -13.07
CA CYS A 225 -10.83 0.09 -13.48
C CYS A 225 -11.02 -1.42 -13.69
N SER A 226 -12.27 -1.88 -13.64
CA SER A 226 -12.65 -3.29 -13.83
C SER A 226 -12.13 -3.92 -15.12
N THR A 227 -11.97 -3.13 -16.19
CA THR A 227 -11.45 -3.58 -17.48
C THR A 227 -9.94 -3.80 -17.46
N CYS A 228 -9.23 -3.15 -16.54
CA CYS A 228 -7.79 -3.24 -16.39
C CYS A 228 -7.36 -4.21 -15.27
N LEU A 229 -8.28 -4.63 -14.40
CA LEU A 229 -7.96 -5.59 -13.34
C LEU A 229 -7.46 -6.90 -13.95
N SER A 230 -6.30 -7.36 -13.50
CA SER A 230 -5.64 -8.52 -14.08
C SER A 230 -6.40 -9.81 -13.82
N SER A 231 -6.56 -10.58 -14.89
CA SER A 231 -7.24 -11.89 -14.83
C SER A 231 -6.31 -13.02 -14.36
N SER A 232 -5.01 -12.79 -14.22
CA SER A 232 -4.04 -13.80 -13.76
C SER A 232 -2.79 -13.12 -13.19
N ALA A 233 -1.96 -13.90 -12.49
CA ALA A 233 -0.71 -13.41 -11.92
C ALA A 233 0.27 -12.94 -13.01
N GLU A 234 0.38 -13.62 -14.16
CA GLU A 234 1.29 -13.20 -15.25
C GLU A 234 0.88 -11.86 -15.89
N ARG A 235 -0.40 -11.50 -15.74
CA ARG A 235 -0.93 -10.23 -16.23
C ARG A 235 -1.00 -9.18 -15.14
N ASN A 236 -0.61 -9.48 -13.91
CA ASN A 236 -0.69 -8.55 -12.79
C ASN A 236 0.13 -7.30 -13.09
N LEU A 237 -0.54 -6.15 -13.08
CA LEU A 237 0.05 -4.90 -13.52
C LEU A 237 1.19 -4.44 -12.60
N ILE A 238 1.09 -4.71 -11.30
CA ILE A 238 2.11 -4.32 -10.32
C ILE A 238 3.36 -5.16 -10.51
N LEU A 239 3.23 -6.49 -10.60
CA LEU A 239 4.36 -7.38 -10.90
C LEU A 239 5.00 -6.98 -12.23
N ASN A 240 4.21 -6.84 -13.29
CA ASN A 240 4.74 -6.48 -14.59
C ASN A 240 5.51 -5.16 -14.55
N SER A 241 4.97 -4.13 -13.88
CA SER A 241 5.66 -2.85 -13.71
C SER A 241 6.98 -2.96 -12.93
N MET A 242 7.04 -3.81 -11.90
CA MET A 242 8.27 -4.04 -11.12
C MET A 242 9.33 -4.82 -11.91
N PHE A 243 8.92 -5.74 -12.77
CA PHE A 243 9.82 -6.68 -13.45
C PHE A 243 10.05 -6.39 -14.93
N THR A 244 9.50 -5.29 -15.47
CA THR A 244 9.62 -4.91 -16.90
C THR A 244 11.08 -4.85 -17.39
N ASN A 245 12.05 -4.62 -16.49
CA ASN A 245 13.48 -4.54 -16.82
C ASN A 245 14.31 -5.72 -16.29
N MET A 246 13.68 -6.79 -15.80
CA MET A 246 14.37 -7.95 -15.23
C MET A 246 14.09 -9.20 -16.06
N GLU A 247 15.09 -10.07 -16.22
CA GLU A 247 14.92 -11.44 -16.73
C GLU A 247 13.92 -12.28 -15.88
N LEU A 248 13.46 -11.72 -14.76
CA LEU A 248 12.38 -12.25 -13.92
C LEU A 248 11.03 -12.35 -14.63
N ASP A 249 10.73 -11.54 -15.65
CA ASP A 249 9.47 -11.66 -16.41
C ASP A 249 9.34 -13.07 -17.02
N LYS A 250 10.45 -13.63 -17.50
CA LYS A 250 10.51 -15.02 -17.98
C LYS A 250 10.30 -16.02 -16.84
N LEU A 251 10.95 -15.84 -15.69
CA LEU A 251 10.77 -16.69 -14.52
C LEU A 251 9.34 -16.66 -13.96
N LEU A 252 8.66 -15.51 -14.00
CA LEU A 252 7.27 -15.36 -13.55
C LEU A 252 6.30 -16.03 -14.53
N LYS A 253 6.55 -15.93 -15.83
CA LYS A 253 5.82 -16.68 -16.86
C LYS A 253 6.04 -18.19 -16.73
N ASP A 254 7.24 -18.61 -16.34
CA ASP A 254 7.61 -20.02 -16.19
C ASP A 254 7.17 -20.64 -14.84
N ARG A 255 6.87 -19.83 -13.81
CA ARG A 255 6.42 -20.29 -12.47
C ARG A 255 4.92 -20.07 -12.22
N GLN A 256 4.08 -20.57 -13.13
CA GLN A 256 2.69 -20.78 -12.77
C GLN A 256 2.60 -22.06 -11.93
N LEU A 257 2.29 -21.93 -10.65
CA LEU A 257 2.00 -23.10 -9.81
C LEU A 257 0.75 -23.77 -10.37
N SER A 258 0.89 -25.02 -10.80
CA SER A 258 -0.24 -25.87 -11.13
C SER A 258 -1.12 -26.04 -9.89
N THR A 259 -2.41 -26.31 -10.10
CA THR A 259 -3.34 -26.59 -8.99
C THR A 259 -2.85 -27.75 -8.11
N SER A 260 -2.13 -28.72 -8.71
CA SER A 260 -1.52 -29.83 -7.99
C SER A 260 -0.43 -29.36 -7.02
N GLU A 261 0.51 -28.53 -7.49
CA GLU A 261 1.55 -27.91 -6.65
C GLU A 261 0.93 -27.03 -5.55
N LEU A 262 -0.13 -26.27 -5.88
CA LEU A 262 -0.86 -25.48 -4.88
C LEU A 262 -1.41 -26.37 -3.76
N ARG A 263 -2.00 -27.52 -4.10
CA ARG A 263 -2.54 -28.48 -3.13
C ARG A 263 -1.44 -29.11 -2.28
N GLU A 264 -0.31 -29.48 -2.88
CA GLU A 264 0.84 -30.02 -2.15
C GLU A 264 1.43 -29.02 -1.14
N ILE A 265 1.63 -27.77 -1.58
CA ILE A 265 2.07 -26.69 -0.70
C ILE A 265 1.04 -26.47 0.42
N SER A 266 -0.24 -26.47 0.09
CA SER A 266 -1.33 -26.27 1.05
C SER A 266 -1.40 -27.38 2.10
N ASN A 267 -1.26 -28.65 1.69
CA ASN A 267 -1.14 -29.79 2.62
C ASN A 267 0.05 -29.59 3.57
N THR A 268 1.19 -29.14 3.05
CA THR A 268 2.39 -28.89 3.85
C THR A 268 2.16 -27.78 4.87
N ILE A 269 1.51 -26.68 4.46
CA ILE A 269 1.20 -25.56 5.36
C ILE A 269 0.21 -25.99 6.45
N VAL A 270 -0.88 -26.67 6.12
CA VAL A 270 -1.86 -27.15 7.11
C VAL A 270 -1.18 -28.06 8.14
N LYS A 271 -0.31 -28.96 7.69
CA LYS A 271 0.41 -29.88 8.59
C LYS A 271 1.44 -29.16 9.47
N GLN A 272 2.26 -28.28 8.89
CA GLN A 272 3.42 -27.73 9.57
C GLN A 272 3.13 -26.41 10.29
N TYR A 273 2.40 -25.50 9.64
CA TYR A 273 2.09 -24.18 10.19
C TYR A 273 0.90 -24.23 11.13
N LEU A 274 -0.22 -24.85 10.70
CA LEU A 274 -1.40 -25.02 11.56
C LEU A 274 -1.28 -26.19 12.54
N GLN A 275 -0.17 -26.94 12.49
CA GLN A 275 0.11 -28.09 13.37
C GLN A 275 -1.06 -29.09 13.42
N SER A 276 -1.77 -29.25 12.30
CA SER A 276 -3.01 -30.03 12.25
C SER A 276 -2.77 -31.43 11.68
N ASP A 277 -3.48 -32.40 12.22
CA ASP A 277 -3.46 -33.78 11.75
C ASP A 277 -4.38 -33.95 10.54
N ILE A 278 -3.78 -34.11 9.36
CA ILE A 278 -4.53 -34.23 8.10
C ILE A 278 -5.14 -35.63 8.00
N ILE A 279 -6.48 -35.68 7.90
CA ILE A 279 -7.28 -36.86 7.59
C ILE A 279 -7.33 -37.08 6.08
N THR A 280 -7.52 -36.01 5.32
CA THR A 280 -7.65 -36.04 3.86
C THR A 280 -6.74 -35.00 3.24
N TYR A 281 -5.85 -35.45 2.37
CA TYR A 281 -4.92 -34.59 1.63
C TYR A 281 -5.57 -34.17 0.31
N ALA A 282 -5.44 -32.89 -0.04
CA ALA A 282 -5.83 -32.43 -1.36
C ALA A 282 -4.85 -32.99 -2.41
N SER A 283 -5.38 -33.43 -3.56
CA SER A 283 -4.69 -34.06 -4.68
C SER A 283 -5.41 -33.74 -5.99
N ASP A 284 -5.03 -34.34 -7.11
CA ASP A 284 -5.71 -34.10 -8.39
C ASP A 284 -7.16 -34.62 -8.41
N THR A 285 -7.49 -35.64 -7.61
CA THR A 285 -8.83 -36.25 -7.54
C THR A 285 -9.64 -35.82 -6.32
N GLU A 286 -9.02 -35.11 -5.37
CA GLU A 286 -9.64 -34.62 -4.14
C GLU A 286 -9.23 -33.17 -3.93
N ASP A 287 -10.16 -32.23 -4.03
CA ASP A 287 -9.83 -30.81 -3.95
C ASP A 287 -9.86 -30.28 -2.51
N THR A 288 -10.19 -31.12 -1.52
CA THR A 288 -10.38 -30.68 -0.13
C THR A 288 -9.34 -31.27 0.82
N ILE A 289 -8.75 -30.41 1.65
CA ILE A 289 -7.96 -30.80 2.82
C ILE A 289 -8.90 -30.89 4.01
N THR A 290 -8.94 -32.05 4.68
CA THR A 290 -9.63 -32.21 5.97
C THR A 290 -8.61 -32.51 7.06
N ALA A 291 -8.60 -31.71 8.13
CA ALA A 291 -7.64 -31.86 9.22
C ALA A 291 -8.27 -31.63 10.58
N ILE A 292 -7.71 -32.27 11.62
CA ILE A 292 -8.04 -32.03 13.01
C ILE A 292 -6.97 -31.11 13.61
N THR A 293 -7.42 -30.01 14.19
CA THR A 293 -6.55 -29.01 14.81
C THR A 293 -6.14 -29.44 16.22
N PRO A 294 -5.05 -28.91 16.79
CA PRO A 294 -4.65 -29.21 18.17
C PRO A 294 -5.73 -28.96 19.21
N SER A 295 -6.61 -27.99 18.96
CA SER A 295 -7.74 -27.63 19.83
C SER A 295 -8.99 -28.50 19.61
N GLY A 296 -8.93 -29.51 18.75
CA GLY A 296 -10.04 -30.45 18.51
C GLY A 296 -11.08 -30.02 17.47
N PHE A 297 -10.91 -28.86 16.83
CA PHE A 297 -11.77 -28.44 15.71
C PHE A 297 -11.42 -29.19 14.43
N THR A 298 -12.42 -29.40 13.57
CA THR A 298 -12.19 -29.90 12.20
C THR A 298 -12.06 -28.74 11.24
N LEU A 299 -10.95 -28.66 10.51
CA LEU A 299 -10.74 -27.75 9.39
C LEU A 299 -11.04 -28.47 8.08
N LYS A 300 -11.89 -27.89 7.24
CA LYS A 300 -12.08 -28.30 5.83
C LYS A 300 -11.70 -27.15 4.91
N LEU A 301 -10.71 -27.35 4.06
CA LEU A 301 -10.20 -26.34 3.13
C LEU A 301 -10.37 -26.85 1.69
N ARG A 302 -11.28 -26.25 0.94
CA ARG A 302 -11.52 -26.54 -0.49
C ARG A 302 -10.59 -25.71 -1.36
N LEU A 303 -9.91 -26.37 -2.29
CA LEU A 303 -8.87 -25.85 -3.17
C LEU A 303 -9.12 -26.26 -4.63
N SER A 304 -10.21 -25.76 -5.20
CA SER A 304 -10.57 -26.07 -6.58
C SER A 304 -9.67 -25.33 -7.58
N THR A 305 -9.43 -24.03 -7.36
CA THR A 305 -8.43 -23.20 -8.09
C THR A 305 -7.96 -22.05 -7.20
N ILE A 306 -6.92 -21.30 -7.60
CA ILE A 306 -6.48 -20.08 -6.89
C ILE A 306 -7.58 -19.00 -6.77
N LYS A 307 -8.62 -19.06 -7.62
CA LYS A 307 -9.76 -18.13 -7.61
C LYS A 307 -11.05 -18.71 -7.02
N ASN A 308 -11.07 -20.01 -6.76
CA ASN A 308 -12.22 -20.71 -6.21
C ASN A 308 -11.73 -21.65 -5.12
N TYR A 309 -11.69 -21.11 -3.91
CA TYR A 309 -11.29 -21.79 -2.69
C TYR A 309 -12.22 -21.36 -1.55
N GLY A 310 -12.26 -22.12 -0.47
CA GLY A 310 -13.11 -21.84 0.69
C GLY A 310 -12.67 -22.66 1.88
N TYR A 311 -13.00 -22.24 3.10
CA TYR A 311 -12.75 -23.08 4.26
C TYR A 311 -13.89 -23.04 5.27
N MET A 312 -13.94 -24.08 6.09
CA MET A 312 -14.91 -24.26 7.14
C MET A 312 -14.21 -24.75 8.40
N ILE A 313 -14.60 -24.22 9.55
CA ILE A 313 -14.18 -24.70 10.86
C ILE A 313 -15.42 -25.27 11.54
N LEU A 314 -15.34 -26.54 11.93
CA LEU A 314 -16.43 -27.25 12.59
C LEU A 314 -16.05 -27.60 14.04
N ASN A 315 -17.05 -27.62 14.92
CA ASN A 315 -16.89 -28.15 16.28
C ASN A 315 -16.79 -29.69 16.28
N SER A 316 -16.63 -30.29 17.46
CA SER A 316 -16.54 -31.74 17.65
C SER A 316 -17.79 -32.50 17.19
N ASP A 317 -18.94 -31.84 17.18
CA ASP A 317 -20.22 -32.41 16.76
C ASP A 317 -20.45 -32.28 15.24
N GLY A 318 -19.49 -31.67 14.52
CA GLY A 318 -19.56 -31.44 13.08
C GLY A 318 -20.41 -30.25 12.67
N GLU A 319 -20.76 -29.36 13.61
CA GLU A 319 -21.49 -28.13 13.32
C GLU A 319 -20.54 -27.03 12.84
N GLU A 320 -20.98 -26.27 11.84
CA GLU A 320 -20.20 -25.18 11.27
C GLU A 320 -20.16 -23.97 12.21
N LEU A 321 -18.96 -23.53 12.56
CA LEU A 321 -18.73 -22.33 13.36
C LEU A 321 -18.39 -21.15 12.46
N VAL A 322 -17.41 -21.35 11.57
CA VAL A 322 -16.89 -20.33 10.64
C VAL A 322 -16.94 -20.89 9.23
N ARG A 323 -17.34 -20.05 8.27
CA ARG A 323 -17.27 -20.34 6.85
C ARG A 323 -16.65 -19.18 6.09
N PHE A 324 -15.71 -19.50 5.20
CA PHE A 324 -15.14 -18.55 4.27
C PHE A 324 -15.43 -18.99 2.84
N ASP A 325 -15.92 -18.06 2.03
CA ASP A 325 -16.24 -18.28 0.63
C ASP A 325 -15.55 -17.23 -0.26
N SER A 326 -15.03 -17.70 -1.40
CA SER A 326 -14.46 -16.86 -2.46
C SER A 326 -15.48 -16.46 -3.54
N ALA A 327 -16.75 -16.77 -3.33
CA ALA A 327 -17.83 -16.45 -4.27
C ALA A 327 -18.27 -14.98 -4.12
N PRO A 328 -18.59 -14.29 -5.23
CA PRO A 328 -19.11 -12.93 -5.17
C PRO A 328 -20.58 -12.91 -4.75
N ASP A 329 -20.82 -13.29 -3.49
CA ASP A 329 -22.12 -13.19 -2.83
C ASP A 329 -22.12 -11.96 -1.90
N HIS A 330 -23.29 -11.41 -1.59
CA HIS A 330 -23.46 -10.27 -0.66
C HIS A 330 -22.79 -8.91 -1.04
N PRO A 331 -23.00 -8.39 -2.27
CA PRO A 331 -22.44 -7.10 -2.70
C PRO A 331 -22.94 -5.89 -1.89
N ASP A 332 -24.02 -6.05 -1.12
CA ASP A 332 -24.59 -5.01 -0.26
C ASP A 332 -23.91 -4.89 1.11
N LYS A 333 -23.05 -5.84 1.48
CA LYS A 333 -22.35 -5.88 2.77
C LYS A 333 -20.82 -5.90 2.65
N ILE A 334 -20.31 -6.34 1.51
CA ILE A 334 -18.88 -6.54 1.26
C ILE A 334 -18.42 -5.40 0.36
N GLU A 335 -17.49 -4.59 0.87
CA GLU A 335 -16.85 -3.51 0.11
C GLU A 335 -15.74 -4.06 -0.79
N PHE A 336 -15.11 -5.18 -0.39
CA PHE A 336 -13.98 -5.78 -1.09
C PHE A 336 -14.30 -7.21 -1.54
N MET A 337 -14.98 -7.33 -2.67
CA MET A 337 -15.32 -8.62 -3.29
C MET A 337 -14.09 -9.34 -3.87
N PRO A 338 -14.13 -10.69 -4.03
CA PRO A 338 -15.24 -11.61 -3.75
C PRO A 338 -15.14 -12.34 -2.40
N HIS A 339 -14.11 -12.05 -1.60
CA HIS A 339 -13.76 -12.86 -0.44
C HIS A 339 -14.45 -12.37 0.84
N HIS A 340 -15.19 -13.24 1.53
CA HIS A 340 -15.90 -12.88 2.75
C HIS A 340 -15.95 -14.03 3.77
N VAL A 341 -16.05 -13.65 5.05
CA VAL A 341 -16.13 -14.59 6.18
C VAL A 341 -17.50 -14.46 6.83
N HIS A 342 -18.10 -15.61 7.10
CA HIS A 342 -19.26 -15.80 7.96
C HIS A 342 -18.76 -16.27 9.33
N ASN A 343 -18.78 -15.38 10.33
CA ASN A 343 -18.18 -15.65 11.64
C ASN A 343 -19.08 -16.48 12.58
N ASN A 344 -20.39 -16.51 12.31
CA ASN A 344 -21.36 -17.27 13.12
C ASN A 344 -22.43 -17.91 12.22
N VAL A 345 -22.08 -19.05 11.62
CA VAL A 345 -22.95 -19.74 10.66
C VAL A 345 -24.26 -20.20 11.31
N GLN A 346 -24.23 -20.63 12.57
CA GLN A 346 -25.44 -21.08 13.28
C GLN A 346 -26.45 -19.96 13.49
N GLU A 347 -25.99 -18.81 13.96
CA GLU A 347 -26.85 -17.63 14.12
C GLU A 347 -27.40 -17.17 12.77
N GLU A 348 -26.57 -17.18 11.73
CA GLU A 348 -26.99 -16.87 10.37
C GLU A 348 -28.10 -17.80 9.87
N GLU A 349 -27.96 -19.11 10.07
CA GLU A 349 -29.01 -20.07 9.69
C GLU A 349 -30.31 -19.78 10.42
N GLN A 350 -30.23 -19.45 11.71
CA GLN A 350 -31.40 -19.13 12.52
C GLN A 350 -32.06 -17.84 12.04
N ILE A 351 -31.28 -16.80 11.74
CA ILE A 351 -31.74 -15.56 11.12
C ILE A 351 -32.42 -15.87 9.77
N LYS A 352 -31.80 -16.70 8.91
CA LYS A 352 -32.35 -17.11 7.61
C LYS A 352 -33.68 -17.86 7.77
N LYS A 353 -33.78 -18.79 8.73
CA LYS A 353 -35.02 -19.54 9.06
C LYS A 353 -36.13 -18.58 9.51
N ASN A 354 -35.82 -17.64 10.40
CA ASN A 354 -36.78 -16.61 10.86
C ASN A 354 -37.20 -15.65 9.75
N ALA A 355 -36.27 -15.27 8.88
CA ALA A 355 -36.51 -14.36 7.76
C ALA A 355 -37.40 -14.99 6.67
N LYS A 356 -37.31 -16.31 6.43
CA LYS A 356 -38.20 -17.04 5.50
C LYS A 356 -39.67 -17.02 5.93
N ARG A 357 -39.94 -16.93 7.24
CA ARG A 357 -41.29 -16.88 7.83
C ARG A 357 -41.84 -15.46 7.98
N SER A 358 -41.08 -14.44 7.57
CA SER A 358 -41.38 -13.03 7.83
C SER A 358 -41.82 -12.27 6.57
N SER A 359 -42.48 -11.11 6.76
CA SER A 359 -42.83 -10.20 5.67
C SER A 359 -41.60 -9.70 4.91
N LYS A 360 -41.77 -9.27 3.64
CA LYS A 360 -40.66 -8.84 2.76
C LYS A 360 -39.76 -7.76 3.38
N LYS A 361 -40.34 -6.80 4.11
CA LYS A 361 -39.61 -5.74 4.83
C LYS A 361 -38.78 -6.31 5.99
N LYS A 362 -39.42 -7.07 6.87
CA LYS A 362 -38.79 -7.70 8.04
C LYS A 362 -37.72 -8.73 7.66
N ARG A 363 -37.90 -9.39 6.51
CA ARG A 363 -36.91 -10.28 5.89
C ARG A 363 -35.63 -9.54 5.50
N LYS A 364 -35.74 -8.32 4.95
CA LYS A 364 -34.58 -7.48 4.59
C LYS A 364 -33.83 -7.01 5.84
N GLU A 365 -34.55 -6.56 6.85
CA GLU A 365 -33.99 -6.14 8.15
C GLU A 365 -33.27 -7.30 8.87
N LEU A 366 -33.87 -8.49 8.90
CA LEU A 366 -33.24 -9.67 9.51
C LEU A 366 -31.97 -10.09 8.78
N LYS A 367 -31.98 -10.10 7.44
CA LYS A 367 -30.79 -10.43 6.65
C LYS A 367 -29.65 -9.44 6.86
N GLN A 368 -29.92 -8.18 7.19
CA GLN A 368 -28.88 -7.20 7.52
C GLN A 368 -28.11 -7.55 8.80
N LYS A 369 -28.71 -8.30 9.74
CA LYS A 369 -28.07 -8.71 11.00
C LYS A 369 -27.06 -9.86 10.87
N ILE A 370 -27.02 -10.54 9.73
CA ILE A 370 -26.05 -11.62 9.48
C ILE A 370 -24.64 -11.01 9.53
N ASP A 371 -23.78 -11.53 10.40
CA ASP A 371 -22.39 -11.09 10.51
C ASP A 371 -21.55 -11.67 9.36
N ILE A 372 -21.27 -10.80 8.39
CA ILE A 372 -20.42 -11.07 7.23
C ILE A 372 -19.41 -9.94 7.17
N THR A 373 -18.13 -10.29 7.15
CA THR A 373 -17.04 -9.33 7.07
C THR A 373 -16.27 -9.49 5.77
N ASP A 374 -15.82 -8.37 5.21
CA ASP A 374 -14.78 -8.35 4.19
C ASP A 374 -13.62 -9.22 4.70
N SER A 375 -13.22 -10.23 3.94
CA SER A 375 -12.12 -11.06 4.44
C SER A 375 -10.79 -10.31 4.33
N PHE A 376 -10.69 -9.33 3.43
CA PHE A 376 -9.43 -8.71 3.05
C PHE A 376 -8.34 -9.75 2.75
N LEU A 377 -8.67 -11.03 2.52
CA LEU A 377 -7.68 -12.10 2.45
C LEU A 377 -7.11 -12.17 1.04
N SER A 378 -5.79 -12.12 0.95
CA SER A 378 -5.02 -12.60 -0.20
C SER A 378 -3.72 -13.14 0.37
N GLY A 379 -3.84 -14.26 1.09
CA GLY A 379 -2.68 -14.94 1.66
C GLY A 379 -1.85 -15.63 0.59
N VAL A 380 -0.85 -16.41 1.03
CA VAL A 380 0.00 -17.22 0.15
C VAL A 380 -0.88 -18.16 -0.67
N LEU A 381 -0.81 -18.08 -2.00
CA LEU A 381 -1.65 -18.86 -2.93
C LEU A 381 -3.14 -18.51 -2.88
N GLY A 382 -3.50 -17.30 -2.44
CA GLY A 382 -4.89 -16.87 -2.29
C GLY A 382 -5.50 -17.28 -0.94
N ILE A 383 -5.02 -18.33 -0.28
CA ILE A 383 -5.51 -18.75 1.04
C ILE A 383 -4.73 -18.06 2.15
N ASP A 384 -5.45 -17.52 3.12
CA ASP A 384 -4.84 -16.96 4.31
C ASP A 384 -4.86 -17.91 5.50
N TYR A 385 -3.78 -18.67 5.62
CA TYR A 385 -3.56 -19.59 6.73
C TYR A 385 -3.43 -18.88 8.07
N VAL A 386 -3.02 -17.60 8.10
CA VAL A 386 -2.96 -16.81 9.34
C VAL A 386 -4.36 -16.48 9.83
N SER A 387 -5.27 -16.12 8.91
CA SER A 387 -6.68 -15.93 9.24
C SER A 387 -7.32 -17.21 9.80
N ILE A 388 -7.03 -18.37 9.20
CA ILE A 388 -7.49 -19.67 9.71
C ILE A 388 -6.95 -19.90 11.14
N GLU A 389 -5.65 -19.70 11.36
CA GLU A 389 -5.04 -19.83 12.69
C GLU A 389 -5.68 -18.88 13.72
N ASN A 390 -5.93 -17.63 13.35
CA ASN A 390 -6.57 -16.63 14.21
C ASN A 390 -8.02 -16.99 14.55
N HIS A 391 -8.80 -17.51 13.59
CA HIS A 391 -10.13 -18.04 13.87
C HIS A 391 -10.07 -19.20 14.86
N LEU A 392 -9.16 -20.15 14.64
CA LEU A 392 -8.97 -21.30 15.53
C LEU A 392 -8.58 -20.87 16.95
N LYS A 393 -7.66 -19.90 17.09
CA LYS A 393 -7.28 -19.31 18.38
C LYS A 393 -8.47 -18.68 19.08
N ARG A 394 -9.21 -17.78 18.41
CA ARG A 394 -10.39 -17.12 18.97
C ARG A 394 -11.46 -18.12 19.43
N LEU A 395 -11.69 -19.17 18.64
CA LEU A 395 -12.63 -20.23 19.01
C LEU A 395 -12.12 -21.02 20.23
N SER A 396 -10.83 -21.36 20.27
CA SER A 396 -10.24 -22.08 21.40
C SER A 396 -10.24 -21.28 22.71
N GLU A 397 -10.18 -19.95 22.64
CA GLU A 397 -10.27 -19.06 23.82
C GLU A 397 -11.71 -18.91 24.33
N SER A 398 -12.70 -19.24 23.51
CA SER A 398 -14.13 -19.13 23.83
C SER A 398 -14.76 -20.41 24.39
N VAL A 399 -14.01 -21.52 24.39
CA VAL A 399 -14.35 -22.83 24.96
C VAL A 399 -13.68 -22.96 26.32
#